data_AF-A0A9D4R9R3-F1
#
_entry.id   AF-A0A9D4R9R3-F1
#
_cell.length_a   1.000
_cell.length_b   1.000
_cell.length_c   1.000
_cell.angle_alpha   90.00
_cell.angle_beta   90.00
_cell.angle_gamma   90.00
#
_symmetry.space_group_name_H-M   'P 1'
#
loop_
_entity.id
_entity.type
_entity.pdbx_description
1 polymer ?
#
loop_
_entity_poly.entity_id
_entity_poly.type
_entity_poly.pdbx_seq_one_letter_code
_entity_poly.pdbx_strand_id
1 'polypeptide(L)'
;MFQVWPIDSYPVPEINQNSVKLVQTHRTKWPNEMIHKQRQTLRGVPVTEVHFTWENQNFRYWIYGSERRVYAPDYPQQCCCGCTLI
;
A
#
# COMPACT_ATOMS: atom_id res chain seq x y z
N MET A 1 7.49 -16.46 -30.10
CA MET A 1 8.29 -15.58 -29.21
C MET A 1 7.59 -15.55 -27.86
N PHE A 2 8.23 -16.01 -26.79
CA PHE A 2 7.62 -16.03 -25.46
C PHE A 2 7.74 -14.64 -24.84
N GLN A 3 6.60 -13.98 -24.62
CA GLN A 3 6.52 -12.66 -24.00
C GLN A 3 5.87 -12.80 -22.62
N VAL A 4 6.45 -12.18 -21.60
CA VAL A 4 5.80 -12.09 -20.29
C VAL A 4 4.62 -11.13 -20.40
N TRP A 5 3.43 -11.67 -20.13
CA TRP A 5 2.18 -10.92 -20.09
C TRP A 5 1.89 -10.40 -18.68
N PRO A 6 1.35 -9.18 -18.56
CA PRO A 6 0.84 -8.70 -17.29
C PRO A 6 -0.43 -9.46 -16.89
N ILE A 7 -0.72 -9.49 -15.59
CA ILE A 7 -2.06 -9.73 -15.06
C ILE A 7 -3.01 -8.64 -15.61
N ASP A 8 -4.10 -9.07 -16.27
CA ASP A 8 -5.09 -8.18 -16.92
C ASP A 8 -6.56 -8.48 -16.53
N SER A 9 -6.79 -9.59 -15.84
CA SER A 9 -8.09 -10.18 -15.56
C SER A 9 -8.37 -10.35 -14.05
N TYR A 10 -7.62 -9.65 -13.20
CA TYR A 10 -7.86 -9.66 -11.76
C TYR A 10 -9.08 -8.77 -11.39
N PRO A 11 -9.88 -9.12 -10.36
CA PRO A 11 -11.06 -8.34 -9.99
C PRO A 11 -10.80 -6.90 -9.56
N VAL A 12 -9.60 -6.60 -9.06
CA VAL A 12 -9.18 -5.27 -8.62
C VAL A 12 -8.46 -4.55 -9.77
N PRO A 13 -9.05 -3.49 -10.38
CA PRO A 13 -8.50 -2.84 -11.56
C PRO A 13 -7.07 -2.30 -11.37
N GLU A 14 -6.75 -1.81 -10.17
CA GLU A 14 -5.45 -1.25 -9.83
C GLU A 14 -4.34 -2.31 -9.94
N ILE A 15 -4.64 -3.59 -9.67
CA ILE A 15 -3.68 -4.67 -9.80
C ILE A 15 -3.34 -4.90 -11.28
N ASN A 16 -4.35 -4.90 -12.15
CA ASN A 16 -4.14 -5.05 -13.60
C ASN A 16 -3.31 -3.90 -14.15
N GLN A 17 -3.68 -2.66 -13.80
CA GLN A 17 -2.97 -1.45 -14.25
C GLN A 17 -1.51 -1.44 -13.78
N ASN A 18 -1.25 -1.79 -12.51
CA ASN A 18 0.11 -1.83 -11.98
C ASN A 18 0.95 -2.94 -12.61
N SER A 19 0.35 -4.10 -12.85
CA SER A 19 1.03 -5.19 -13.56
C SER A 19 1.44 -4.79 -14.98
N VAL A 20 0.55 -4.13 -15.74
CA VAL A 20 0.87 -3.57 -17.06
C VAL A 20 2.05 -2.61 -16.99
N LYS A 21 2.02 -1.67 -16.03
CA LYS A 21 3.11 -0.71 -15.82
C LYS A 21 4.44 -1.42 -15.53
N LEU A 22 4.45 -2.41 -14.63
CA LEU A 22 5.67 -3.15 -14.27
C LEU A 22 6.29 -3.89 -15.46
N VAL A 23 5.47 -4.51 -16.31
CA VAL A 23 5.93 -5.19 -17.53
C VAL A 23 6.48 -4.16 -18.52
N GLN A 24 5.78 -3.04 -18.73
CA GLN A 24 6.21 -1.97 -19.63
C GLN A 24 7.52 -1.33 -19.19
N THR A 25 7.67 -0.99 -17.90
CA THR A 25 8.89 -0.40 -17.34
C THR A 25 10.09 -1.30 -17.56
N HIS A 26 9.94 -2.62 -17.40
CA HIS A 26 11.04 -3.54 -17.68
C HIS A 26 11.38 -3.58 -19.18
N ARG A 27 10.38 -3.64 -20.06
CA ARG A 27 10.61 -3.64 -21.52
C ARG A 27 11.31 -2.36 -22.00
N THR A 28 10.92 -1.21 -21.47
CA THR A 28 11.51 0.08 -21.87
C THR A 28 12.91 0.28 -21.31
N LYS A 29 13.21 -0.29 -20.15
CA LYS A 29 14.54 -0.20 -19.53
C LYS A 29 15.59 -1.07 -20.22
N TRP A 30 15.18 -2.21 -20.81
CA TRP A 30 16.07 -3.13 -21.53
C TRP A 30 15.48 -3.53 -22.89
N PRO A 31 15.53 -2.65 -23.91
CA PRO A 31 14.84 -2.87 -25.19
C PRO A 31 15.43 -4.01 -26.03
N ASN A 32 16.70 -4.36 -25.81
CA ASN A 32 17.39 -5.43 -26.54
C ASN A 32 17.42 -6.76 -25.78
N GLU A 33 16.82 -6.81 -24.59
CA GLU A 33 16.78 -8.02 -23.76
C GLU A 33 15.39 -8.64 -23.75
N MET A 34 15.33 -9.96 -23.56
CA MET A 34 14.07 -10.68 -23.43
C MET A 34 13.75 -10.94 -21.96
N ILE A 35 12.51 -10.64 -21.57
CA ILE A 35 11.99 -11.00 -20.26
C ILE A 35 11.59 -12.47 -20.28
N HIS A 36 12.33 -13.32 -19.56
CA HIS A 36 11.99 -14.75 -19.45
C HIS A 36 10.89 -15.02 -18.42
N LYS A 37 10.97 -14.36 -17.25
CA LYS A 37 10.00 -14.46 -16.15
C LYS A 37 10.00 -13.14 -15.37
N GLN A 38 8.84 -12.75 -14.82
CA GLN A 38 8.73 -11.62 -13.92
C GLN A 38 7.92 -12.01 -12.68
N ARG A 39 8.52 -11.86 -11.50
CA ARG A 39 7.83 -12.08 -10.22
C ARG A 39 7.19 -10.77 -9.78
N GLN A 40 5.87 -10.78 -9.60
CA GLN A 40 5.13 -9.68 -9.00
C GLN A 40 4.66 -10.11 -7.61
N THR A 41 4.83 -9.23 -6.62
CA THR A 41 4.44 -9.51 -5.24
C THR A 41 3.32 -8.56 -4.85
N LEU A 42 2.16 -9.10 -4.52
CA LEU A 42 1.06 -8.34 -3.93
C LEU A 42 1.25 -8.31 -2.41
N ARG A 43 1.36 -7.11 -1.84
CA ARG A 43 1.41 -6.92 -0.38
C ARG A 43 0.13 -6.26 0.09
N GLY A 44 -0.71 -7.01 0.79
CA GLY A 44 -1.82 -6.46 1.56
C GLY A 44 -1.31 -5.91 2.90
N VAL A 45 -1.63 -4.65 3.20
CA VAL A 45 -1.39 -4.06 4.52
C VAL A 45 -2.77 -3.92 5.19
N PRO A 46 -3.09 -4.69 6.24
CA PRO A 46 -4.35 -4.52 6.94
C PRO A 46 -4.35 -3.13 7.58
N VAL A 47 -5.49 -2.43 7.49
CA VAL A 47 -5.70 -1.14 8.14
C VAL A 47 -7.01 -1.23 8.90
N THR A 48 -6.97 -0.91 10.19
CA THR A 48 -8.14 -0.81 11.06
C THR A 48 -8.33 0.66 11.41
N GLU A 49 -9.49 1.21 11.10
CA GLU A 49 -9.89 2.54 11.54
C GLU A 49 -10.63 2.41 12.88
N VAL A 50 -10.15 3.09 13.91
CA VAL A 50 -10.73 3.08 15.24
C VAL A 50 -11.37 4.43 15.53
N HIS A 51 -12.63 4.41 15.90
CA HIS A 51 -13.41 5.60 16.27
C HIS A 51 -13.51 5.66 17.79
N PHE A 52 -13.27 6.84 18.36
CA PHE A 52 -13.38 7.06 19.80
C PHE A 52 -13.91 8.45 20.11
N THR A 53 -14.49 8.60 21.31
CA THR A 53 -14.98 9.89 21.81
C THR A 53 -14.14 10.31 23.01
N TRP A 54 -13.67 11.56 23.00
CA TRP A 54 -12.93 12.18 24.09
C TRP A 54 -13.48 13.59 24.32
N GLU A 55 -13.81 13.95 25.57
CA GLU A 55 -14.37 15.26 25.92
C GLU A 55 -15.53 15.72 25.00
N ASN A 56 -16.48 14.81 24.72
CA ASN A 56 -17.61 15.02 23.81
C ASN A 56 -17.23 15.33 22.34
N GLN A 57 -15.97 15.14 21.96
CA GLN A 57 -15.50 15.23 20.59
C GLN A 57 -15.17 13.84 20.04
N ASN A 58 -15.49 13.61 18.77
CA ASN A 58 -15.22 12.35 18.09
C ASN A 58 -13.89 12.43 17.34
N PHE A 59 -13.08 11.40 17.49
CA PHE A 59 -11.77 11.28 16.90
C PHE A 59 -11.62 9.93 16.23
N ARG A 60 -10.58 9.83 15.39
CA ARG A 60 -10.20 8.58 14.74
C ARG A 60 -8.70 8.42 14.68
N TYR A 61 -8.27 7.17 14.69
CA TYR A 61 -6.90 6.79 14.39
C TYR A 61 -6.88 5.48 13.61
N TRP A 62 -5.74 5.19 12.98
CA TRP A 62 -5.55 4.01 12.14
C TRP A 62 -4.46 3.12 12.72
N ILE A 63 -4.75 1.84 12.83
CA ILE A 63 -3.77 0.80 13.12
C ILE A 63 -3.49 0.08 11.81
N TYR A 64 -2.22 0.01 11.39
CA TYR A 64 -1.87 -0.59 10.11
C TYR A 64 -0.68 -1.55 10.20
N GLY A 65 -0.70 -2.51 9.27
CA GLY A 65 0.31 -3.55 9.16
C GLY A 65 0.22 -4.62 10.24
N SER A 66 1.00 -5.68 10.06
CA SER A 66 1.14 -6.77 11.05
C SER A 66 1.90 -6.32 12.30
N GLU A 67 2.66 -5.24 12.19
CA GLU A 67 3.46 -4.64 13.27
C GLU A 67 2.63 -3.74 14.20
N ARG A 68 1.31 -3.61 13.95
CA ARG A 68 0.38 -2.79 14.74
C ARG A 68 0.82 -1.32 14.86
N ARG A 69 1.38 -0.75 13.80
CA ARG A 69 1.78 0.66 13.79
C ARG A 69 0.55 1.55 13.89
N VAL A 70 0.65 2.63 14.64
CA VAL A 70 -0.44 3.58 14.86
C VAL A 70 -0.19 4.87 14.07
N TYR A 71 -1.22 5.35 13.38
CA TYR A 71 -1.28 6.67 12.78
C TYR A 71 -2.46 7.43 13.38
N ALA A 72 -2.18 8.48 14.14
CA ALA A 72 -3.18 9.28 14.86
C ALA A 72 -2.91 10.78 14.68
N PRO A 73 -3.19 11.35 13.50
CA PRO A 73 -2.91 12.76 13.21
C PRO A 73 -3.74 13.70 14.10
N ASP A 74 -4.98 13.31 14.43
CA ASP A 74 -5.92 14.16 15.16
C ASP A 74 -5.99 13.82 16.66
N TYR A 75 -4.93 13.22 17.23
CA TYR A 75 -4.94 12.81 18.64
C TYR A 75 -5.08 14.03 19.57
N PRO A 76 -6.07 14.06 20.49
CA PRO A 76 -6.40 15.27 21.26
C PRO A 76 -5.27 15.75 22.18
N GLN A 77 -4.37 14.85 22.59
CA GLN A 77 -3.18 15.18 23.36
C GLN A 77 -1.92 15.08 22.50
N GLN A 78 -1.83 15.88 21.43
CA GLN A 78 -0.54 16.10 20.75
C GLN A 78 0.41 16.78 21.74
N CYS A 79 1.18 16.00 22.49
CA CYS A 79 2.14 16.53 23.43
C CYS A 79 3.17 17.38 22.68
N CYS A 80 3.45 18.58 23.20
CA CYS A 80 4.30 19.60 22.57
C CYS A 80 5.80 19.25 22.45
N CYS A 81 6.19 17.98 22.63
CA CYS A 81 7.59 17.55 22.72
C CYS A 81 7.89 16.19 22.05
N GLY A 82 7.19 15.83 20.97
CA GLY A 82 7.55 14.64 20.16
C GLY A 82 7.16 13.29 20.76
N CYS A 83 6.17 13.26 21.66
CA CYS A 83 5.60 11.99 22.12
C CYS A 83 4.87 11.30 20.97
N THR A 84 5.17 10.03 20.75
CA THR A 84 4.49 9.16 19.79
C THR A 84 3.65 8.14 20.57
N LEU A 85 2.45 7.85 20.09
CA LEU A 85 1.65 6.73 20.59
C LEU A 85 2.39 5.44 20.20
N ILE A 86 2.82 4.66 21.18
CA ILE A 86 3.47 3.36 20.99
C ILE A 86 2.39 2.27 20.85
#